data_AF-A0A7X8X1Y9-F1
#
_entry.id   AF-A0A7X8X1Y9-F1
#
_cell.length_a   1.000
_cell.length_b   1.000
_cell.length_c   1.000
_cell.angle_alpha   90.00
_cell.angle_beta   90.00
_cell.angle_gamma   90.00
#
_symmetry.space_group_name_H-M   'P 1'
#
loop_
_entity.id
_entity.type
_entity.pdbx_description
1 polymer ?
#
loop_
_entity_poly.entity_id
_entity_poly.type
_entity_poly.pdbx_seq_one_letter_code
_entity_poly.pdbx_strand_id
1 'polypeptide(L)'
;MKVIKKTFKYVSIVISALIFVLAIITVLLSVQAKKENKMMSFFGYSYSVVASPSMEPEIMTKEIIVIKKMDFDSYLEKAKVNEDVLVYYSNTYKRFIVHELYEIQEEGLLLKGVNNDSPDIELVTKDNFVGKVVMHGGAWFGNILLGSRFIIVFVLLIFLVFVILSEVLKVMLKKETKNPKLSKTEDEKIRQEILEEIEREMKQ
;
A
#
# COMPACT_ATOMS: atom_id res chain seq x y z
N MET A 1 -2.38 18.14 32.01
CA MET A 1 -1.56 17.11 31.33
C MET A 1 -2.21 15.72 31.19
N LYS A 2 -3.11 15.25 32.08
CA LYS A 2 -3.78 13.93 31.96
C LYS A 2 -4.81 13.83 30.82
N VAL A 3 -5.51 14.92 30.51
CA VAL A 3 -6.55 14.96 29.46
C VAL A 3 -5.93 14.84 28.06
N ILE A 4 -4.84 15.57 27.80
CA ILE A 4 -4.06 15.53 26.55
C ILE A 4 -3.55 14.11 26.24
N LYS A 5 -3.07 13.37 27.26
CA LYS A 5 -2.62 11.98 27.09
C LYS A 5 -3.77 11.00 26.81
N LYS A 6 -5.00 11.33 27.23
CA LYS A 6 -6.19 10.48 27.04
C LYS A 6 -6.76 10.66 25.64
N THR A 7 -6.88 11.91 25.15
CA THR A 7 -7.30 12.21 23.78
C THR A 7 -6.31 11.69 22.74
N PHE A 8 -5.00 11.84 22.97
CA PHE A 8 -3.98 11.30 22.07
C PHE A 8 -4.07 9.77 21.88
N LYS A 9 -4.44 9.03 22.93
CA LYS A 9 -4.64 7.58 22.85
C LYS A 9 -5.81 7.20 21.92
N TYR A 10 -6.95 7.86 22.07
CA TYR A 10 -8.11 7.59 21.20
C TYR A 10 -7.84 7.99 19.76
N VAL A 11 -7.16 9.12 19.54
CA VAL A 11 -6.73 9.56 18.21
C VAL A 11 -5.80 8.52 17.57
N SER A 12 -4.81 8.01 18.32
CA SER A 12 -3.91 6.95 17.82
C SER A 12 -4.67 5.69 17.43
N ILE A 13 -5.61 5.22 18.26
CA ILE A 13 -6.43 4.03 17.97
C ILE A 13 -7.28 4.24 16.71
N VAL A 14 -7.92 5.41 16.58
CA VAL A 14 -8.75 5.74 15.41
C VAL A 14 -7.90 5.78 14.14
N ILE A 15 -6.71 6.41 14.19
CA ILE A 15 -5.79 6.46 13.05
C ILE A 15 -5.30 5.05 12.67
N SER A 16 -4.92 4.22 13.65
CA SER A 16 -4.50 2.84 13.38
C SER A 16 -5.62 2.00 12.78
N ALA A 17 -6.84 2.12 13.30
CA ALA A 17 -8.00 1.43 12.73
C ALA A 17 -8.27 1.89 11.30
N LEU A 18 -8.18 3.19 11.02
CA LEU A 18 -8.34 3.74 9.68
C LEU A 18 -7.29 3.21 8.70
N ILE A 19 -6.01 3.18 9.10
CA ILE A 19 -4.92 2.62 8.30
C ILE A 19 -5.17 1.13 8.02
N PHE A 20 -5.64 0.38 9.00
CA PHE A 20 -5.94 -1.05 8.83
C PHE A 20 -7.09 -1.28 7.84
N VAL A 21 -8.17 -0.51 7.95
CA VAL A 21 -9.30 -0.57 7.01
C VAL A 21 -8.83 -0.21 5.60
N LEU A 22 -8.02 0.85 5.44
CA LEU A 22 -7.42 1.21 4.16
C LEU A 22 -6.53 0.09 3.58
N ALA A 23 -5.76 -0.59 4.42
CA ALA A 23 -4.94 -1.72 3.99
C ALA A 23 -5.79 -2.91 3.49
N ILE A 24 -6.89 -3.23 4.18
CA ILE A 24 -7.83 -4.27 3.72
C ILE A 24 -8.46 -3.87 2.38
N ILE A 25 -8.93 -2.63 2.27
CA ILE A 25 -9.54 -2.12 1.03
C ILE A 25 -8.56 -2.21 -0.14
N THR A 26 -7.30 -1.82 0.05
CA THR A 26 -6.29 -1.91 -1.03
C THR A 26 -6.02 -3.36 -1.45
N VAL A 27 -5.96 -4.30 -0.51
CA VAL A 27 -5.84 -5.73 -0.83
C VAL A 27 -7.04 -6.22 -1.63
N LEU A 28 -8.27 -5.92 -1.20
CA LEU A 28 -9.49 -6.31 -1.91
C LEU A 28 -9.54 -5.73 -3.33
N LEU A 29 -9.22 -4.45 -3.49
CA LEU A 29 -9.14 -3.79 -4.79
C LEU A 29 -8.06 -4.42 -5.68
N SER A 30 -6.93 -4.88 -5.11
CA SER A 30 -5.87 -5.55 -5.87
C SER A 30 -6.32 -6.89 -6.43
N VAL A 31 -7.06 -7.66 -5.63
CA VAL A 31 -7.61 -8.97 -6.04
C VAL A 31 -8.67 -8.77 -7.13
N GLN A 32 -9.54 -7.77 -6.97
CA GLN A 32 -10.56 -7.45 -7.96
C GLN A 32 -9.94 -6.97 -9.27
N ALA A 33 -8.96 -6.07 -9.22
CA ALA A 33 -8.25 -5.58 -10.39
C ALA A 33 -7.59 -6.74 -11.18
N LYS A 34 -6.98 -7.70 -10.47
CA LYS A 34 -6.40 -8.89 -11.09
C LYS A 34 -7.46 -9.78 -11.75
N LYS A 35 -8.63 -9.95 -11.14
CA LYS A 35 -9.73 -10.75 -11.71
C LYS A 35 -10.33 -10.10 -12.97
N GLU A 36 -10.41 -8.78 -12.98
CA GLU A 36 -10.97 -8.00 -14.09
C GLU A 36 -9.95 -7.66 -15.18
N ASN A 37 -8.70 -8.14 -15.08
CA ASN A 37 -7.59 -7.76 -15.97
C ASN A 37 -7.40 -6.24 -16.09
N LYS A 38 -7.64 -5.51 -14.98
CA LYS A 38 -7.49 -4.07 -14.89
C LYS A 38 -6.28 -3.70 -14.04
N MET A 39 -5.65 -2.59 -14.38
CA MET A 39 -4.66 -1.99 -13.48
C MET A 39 -5.36 -1.31 -12.30
N MET A 40 -4.85 -1.56 -11.09
CA MET A 40 -5.21 -0.78 -9.91
C MET A 40 -4.88 0.68 -10.17
N SER A 41 -5.81 1.58 -9.86
CA SER A 41 -5.62 3.01 -10.00
C SER A 41 -6.05 3.78 -8.77
N PHE A 42 -5.29 4.82 -8.45
CA PHE A 42 -5.62 5.81 -7.44
C PHE A 42 -5.72 7.18 -8.11
N PHE A 43 -6.84 7.87 -7.93
CA PHE A 43 -7.07 9.21 -8.49
C PHE A 43 -6.85 9.33 -10.01
N GLY A 44 -7.16 8.28 -10.78
CA GLY A 44 -6.95 8.25 -12.23
C GLY A 44 -5.52 7.92 -12.68
N TYR A 45 -4.63 7.59 -11.75
CA TYR A 45 -3.27 7.16 -12.05
C TYR A 45 -3.05 5.70 -11.64
N SER A 46 -2.28 4.99 -12.45
CA SER A 46 -1.78 3.65 -12.18
C SER A 46 -0.26 3.68 -12.22
N TYR A 47 0.38 2.67 -11.64
CA TYR A 47 1.80 2.47 -11.77
C TYR A 47 2.09 1.02 -12.12
N SER A 48 3.18 0.79 -12.84
CA SER A 48 3.67 -0.55 -13.17
C SER A 48 5.19 -0.53 -13.24
N VAL A 49 5.80 -1.72 -13.28
CA VAL A 49 7.23 -1.86 -13.49
C VAL A 49 7.46 -2.56 -14.83
N VAL A 50 8.34 -1.98 -15.66
CA VAL A 50 8.66 -2.53 -16.99
C VAL A 50 9.45 -3.82 -16.84
N ALA A 51 8.95 -4.89 -17.45
CA ALA A 51 9.50 -6.24 -17.31
C ALA A 51 10.37 -6.68 -18.50
N SER A 52 10.29 -5.98 -19.64
CA SER A 52 10.98 -6.34 -20.88
C SER A 52 11.80 -5.17 -21.44
N PRO A 53 12.87 -5.45 -22.22
CA PRO A 53 13.72 -4.42 -22.82
C PRO A 53 13.15 -3.83 -24.14
N SER A 54 11.87 -4.05 -24.45
CA SER A 54 11.25 -3.62 -25.72
C SER A 54 11.16 -2.10 -25.88
N MET A 55 11.28 -1.36 -24.77
CA MET A 55 11.28 0.10 -24.74
C MET A 55 12.68 0.71 -24.51
N GLU A 56 13.75 -0.09 -24.53
CA GLU A 56 15.11 0.44 -24.39
C GLU A 56 15.56 1.15 -25.69
N PRO A 57 16.32 2.26 -25.62
CA PRO A 57 16.89 2.88 -24.42
C PRO A 57 15.98 3.93 -23.74
N GLU A 58 14.76 4.17 -24.24
CA GLU A 58 13.88 5.23 -23.73
C GLU A 58 13.36 4.94 -22.31
N ILE A 59 12.83 3.73 -22.10
CA ILE A 59 12.38 3.25 -20.79
C ILE A 59 13.12 1.96 -20.47
N MET A 60 13.97 2.03 -19.46
CA MET A 60 14.84 0.91 -19.09
C MET A 60 14.07 -0.22 -18.40
N THR A 61 14.52 -1.46 -18.60
CA THR A 61 13.98 -2.60 -17.85
C THR A 61 14.05 -2.34 -16.35
N LYS A 62 12.99 -2.70 -15.63
CA LYS A 62 12.74 -2.44 -14.20
C LYS A 62 12.44 -0.99 -13.83
N GLU A 63 12.32 -0.06 -14.78
CA GLU A 63 11.79 1.26 -14.44
C GLU A 63 10.33 1.19 -14.01
N ILE A 64 9.99 2.09 -13.08
CA ILE A 64 8.61 2.33 -12.69
C ILE A 64 8.03 3.32 -13.68
N ILE A 65 6.86 2.99 -14.22
CA ILE A 65 6.07 3.89 -15.05
C ILE A 65 4.84 4.34 -14.30
N VAL A 66 4.47 5.60 -14.48
CA VAL A 66 3.22 6.19 -14.02
C VAL A 66 2.33 6.39 -15.23
N ILE A 67 1.12 5.84 -15.15
CA ILE A 67 0.16 5.75 -16.24
C ILE A 67 -1.03 6.61 -15.86
N LYS A 68 -1.36 7.60 -16.68
CA LYS A 68 -2.58 8.37 -16.54
C LYS A 68 -3.69 7.65 -17.31
N LYS A 69 -4.75 7.25 -16.61
CA LYS A 69 -5.94 6.69 -17.24
C LYS A 69 -6.62 7.78 -18.05
N MET A 70 -6.92 7.46 -19.30
CA MET A 70 -7.57 8.35 -20.25
C MET A 70 -8.65 7.58 -21.00
N ASP A 71 -9.71 8.26 -21.39
CA ASP A 71 -10.65 7.71 -22.35
C ASP A 71 -10.01 7.69 -23.75
N PHE A 72 -10.32 6.67 -24.55
CA PHE A 72 -9.71 6.46 -25.86
C PHE A 72 -10.00 7.62 -26.83
N ASP A 73 -11.25 8.08 -26.87
CA ASP A 73 -11.67 9.14 -27.79
C ASP A 73 -11.01 10.46 -27.39
N SER A 74 -10.98 10.75 -26.08
CA SER A 74 -10.31 11.93 -25.53
C SER A 74 -8.78 11.90 -25.71
N TYR A 75 -8.18 10.71 -25.77
CA TYR A 75 -6.77 10.54 -26.08
C TYR A 75 -6.49 10.83 -27.56
N LEU A 76 -7.32 10.29 -28.45
CA LEU A 76 -7.14 10.38 -29.90
C LEU A 76 -7.06 11.83 -30.39
N GLU A 77 -7.83 12.74 -29.79
CA GLU A 77 -7.79 14.19 -30.10
C GLU A 77 -6.41 14.83 -29.89
N LYS A 78 -5.56 14.24 -29.06
CA LYS A 78 -4.25 14.77 -28.64
C LYS A 78 -3.12 13.79 -28.89
N ALA A 79 -3.38 12.73 -29.65
CA ALA A 79 -2.44 11.67 -29.91
C ALA A 79 -1.24 12.19 -30.69
N LYS A 80 -0.04 11.75 -30.29
CA LYS A 80 1.20 12.08 -30.95
C LYS A 80 1.97 10.82 -31.34
N VAL A 81 2.02 10.59 -32.64
CA VAL A 81 2.73 9.45 -33.23
C VAL A 81 4.24 9.62 -33.03
N ASN A 82 4.93 8.54 -32.67
CA ASN A 82 6.36 8.47 -32.33
C ASN A 82 6.79 9.39 -31.16
N GLU A 83 5.84 9.77 -30.28
CA GLU A 83 6.11 10.51 -29.04
C GLU A 83 5.36 9.92 -27.85
N ASP A 84 4.13 9.43 -28.07
CA ASP A 84 3.30 8.93 -26.99
C ASP A 84 3.60 7.46 -26.67
N VAL A 85 4.00 7.20 -25.43
CA VAL A 85 4.06 5.84 -24.88
C VAL A 85 2.73 5.48 -24.23
N LEU A 86 2.08 4.42 -24.73
CA LEU A 86 0.77 3.97 -24.28
C LEU A 86 0.84 2.62 -23.59
N VAL A 87 -0.16 2.36 -22.76
CA VAL A 87 -0.39 1.08 -22.12
C VAL A 87 -1.71 0.50 -22.59
N TYR A 88 -1.68 -0.76 -23.01
CA TYR A 88 -2.87 -1.52 -23.36
C TYR A 88 -2.82 -2.92 -22.75
N TYR A 89 -3.98 -3.55 -22.62
CA TYR A 89 -4.07 -4.95 -22.23
C TYR A 89 -4.12 -5.84 -23.46
N SER A 90 -3.07 -6.63 -23.71
CA SER A 90 -3.10 -7.58 -24.81
C SER A 90 -3.97 -8.78 -24.43
N ASN A 91 -5.03 -8.99 -25.20
CA ASN A 91 -5.89 -10.16 -25.07
C ASN A 91 -5.19 -11.44 -25.54
N THR A 92 -4.23 -11.31 -26.46
CA THR A 92 -3.42 -12.40 -27.00
C THR A 92 -2.44 -12.92 -25.94
N TYR A 93 -1.68 -12.02 -25.32
CA TYR A 93 -0.64 -12.38 -24.36
C TYR A 93 -1.12 -12.36 -22.90
N LYS A 94 -2.39 -11.99 -22.66
CA LYS A 94 -3.02 -11.87 -21.33
C LYS A 94 -2.19 -11.04 -20.34
N ARG A 95 -1.61 -9.94 -20.84
CA ARG A 95 -0.73 -9.06 -20.07
C ARG A 95 -0.83 -7.62 -20.54
N PHE A 96 -0.43 -6.69 -19.68
CA PHE A 96 -0.25 -5.29 -20.07
C PHE A 96 1.03 -5.12 -20.86
N ILE A 97 0.94 -4.36 -21.95
CA ILE A 97 2.04 -4.00 -22.83
C ILE A 97 2.17 -2.49 -22.85
N VAL A 98 3.41 -2.01 -22.89
CA VAL A 98 3.77 -0.59 -22.84
C VAL A 98 4.66 -0.34 -24.04
N HIS A 99 4.17 0.39 -25.04
CA HIS A 99 4.86 0.63 -26.31
C HIS A 99 4.59 2.04 -26.83
N GLU A 100 5.38 2.49 -27.82
CA GLU A 100 5.22 3.79 -28.47
C GLU A 100 4.14 3.72 -29.56
N LEU A 101 3.31 4.76 -29.64
CA LEU A 101 2.33 4.92 -30.71
C LEU A 101 3.06 5.06 -32.04
N TYR A 102 2.96 4.03 -32.88
CA TYR A 102 3.65 3.96 -34.17
C TYR A 102 2.80 4.49 -35.31
N GLU A 103 1.49 4.19 -35.31
CA GLU A 103 0.57 4.64 -36.35
C GLU A 103 -0.87 4.69 -35.83
N ILE A 104 -1.66 5.63 -36.36
CA ILE A 104 -3.10 5.70 -36.12
C ILE A 104 -3.81 5.19 -37.38
N GLN A 105 -4.57 4.12 -37.25
CA GLN A 105 -5.35 3.49 -38.33
C GLN A 105 -6.84 3.66 -38.07
N GLU A 106 -7.68 3.41 -39.08
CA GLU A 106 -9.14 3.52 -38.95
C GLU A 106 -9.70 2.56 -37.89
N GLU A 107 -9.15 1.36 -37.78
CA GLU A 107 -9.63 0.32 -36.86
C GLU A 107 -9.02 0.43 -35.45
N GLY A 108 -7.98 1.24 -35.26
CA GLY A 108 -7.30 1.39 -33.97
C GLY A 108 -5.89 1.96 -34.06
N LEU A 109 -5.18 1.89 -32.94
CA LEU A 109 -3.81 2.36 -32.82
C LEU A 109 -2.85 1.19 -32.99
N LEU A 110 -1.85 1.36 -33.85
CA LEU A 110 -0.74 0.44 -33.98
C LEU A 110 0.41 0.93 -33.10
N LEU A 111 0.89 0.06 -32.21
CA LEU A 111 1.98 0.36 -31.29
C LEU A 111 3.21 -0.46 -31.64
N LYS A 112 4.38 0.05 -31.24
CA LYS A 112 5.67 -0.61 -31.45
C LYS A 112 6.58 -0.34 -30.25
N GLY A 113 7.26 -1.37 -29.76
CA GLY A 113 8.39 -1.17 -28.85
C GLY A 113 9.54 -0.53 -29.60
N VAL A 114 10.11 0.56 -29.09
CA VAL A 114 11.21 1.27 -29.77
C VAL A 114 12.43 0.37 -30.06
N ASN A 115 12.60 -0.71 -29.29
CA ASN A 115 13.66 -1.71 -29.47
C ASN A 115 13.21 -2.97 -30.24
N ASN A 116 11.98 -3.00 -30.73
CA ASN A 116 11.47 -4.14 -31.50
C ASN A 116 11.69 -3.90 -33.00
N ASP A 117 11.92 -4.96 -33.77
CA ASP A 117 12.06 -4.84 -35.23
C ASP A 117 10.74 -4.50 -35.92
N SER A 118 9.64 -5.06 -35.42
CA SER A 118 8.30 -4.95 -36.02
C SER A 118 7.28 -4.36 -35.04
N PRO A 119 6.20 -3.71 -35.55
CA PRO A 119 5.05 -3.32 -34.74
C PRO A 119 4.36 -4.50 -34.07
N ASP A 120 3.54 -4.20 -33.07
CA ASP A 120 2.70 -5.18 -32.40
C ASP A 120 1.64 -5.74 -33.37
N ILE A 121 1.30 -7.02 -33.17
CA ILE A 121 0.30 -7.73 -34.00
C ILE A 121 -1.12 -7.31 -33.60
N GLU A 122 -1.33 -6.92 -32.35
CA GLU A 122 -2.64 -6.56 -31.80
C GLU A 122 -2.84 -5.04 -31.87
N LEU A 123 -3.90 -4.60 -32.56
CA LEU A 123 -4.31 -3.20 -32.56
C LEU A 123 -4.89 -2.80 -31.21
N VAL A 124 -4.65 -1.54 -30.84
CA VAL A 124 -5.22 -0.95 -29.63
C VAL A 124 -6.48 -0.18 -29.98
N THR A 125 -7.58 -0.66 -29.41
CA THR A 125 -8.93 -0.12 -29.56
C THR A 125 -9.41 0.42 -28.22
N LYS A 126 -10.62 0.98 -28.22
CA LYS A 126 -11.28 1.46 -27.01
C LYS A 126 -11.40 0.40 -25.90
N ASP A 127 -11.50 -0.87 -26.27
CA ASP A 127 -11.73 -1.97 -25.32
C ASP A 127 -10.47 -2.41 -24.58
N ASN A 128 -9.30 -2.24 -25.18
CA ASN A 128 -8.02 -2.70 -24.60
C ASN A 128 -7.08 -1.55 -24.20
N PHE A 129 -7.40 -0.31 -24.56
CA PHE A 129 -6.65 0.88 -24.14
C PHE A 129 -6.75 1.11 -22.62
N VAL A 130 -5.61 1.37 -21.98
CA VAL A 130 -5.55 1.62 -20.53
C VAL A 130 -5.20 3.07 -20.22
N GLY A 131 -4.26 3.65 -20.96
CA GLY A 131 -3.85 5.04 -20.76
C GLY A 131 -2.46 5.35 -21.30
N LYS A 132 -1.98 6.55 -20.99
CA LYS A 132 -0.69 7.07 -21.45
C LYS A 132 0.32 7.10 -20.31
N VAL A 133 1.57 6.73 -20.60
CA VAL A 133 2.70 6.92 -19.68
C VAL A 133 3.02 8.41 -19.60
N VAL A 134 3.04 8.94 -18.38
CA VAL A 134 3.31 10.37 -18.12
C VAL A 134 4.62 10.61 -17.39
N MET A 135 5.14 9.59 -16.70
CA MET A 135 6.42 9.63 -16.01
C MET A 135 7.02 8.22 -16.01
N HIS A 136 8.34 8.12 -16.10
CA HIS A 136 9.07 6.88 -15.93
C HIS A 136 10.39 7.14 -15.18
N GLY A 137 10.97 6.10 -14.59
CA GLY A 137 12.29 6.14 -13.97
C GLY A 137 12.43 5.23 -12.76
N GLY A 138 13.55 5.37 -12.05
CA GLY A 138 13.75 4.67 -10.77
C GLY A 138 13.91 3.16 -10.90
N ALA A 139 14.70 2.68 -11.88
CA ALA A 139 14.99 1.25 -12.07
C ALA A 139 15.48 0.54 -10.80
N TRP A 140 16.23 1.24 -9.95
CA TRP A 140 16.71 0.74 -8.66
C TRP A 140 15.56 0.44 -7.67
N PHE A 141 14.51 1.26 -7.67
CA PHE A 141 13.30 1.02 -6.88
C PHE A 141 12.39 -0.06 -7.50
N GLY A 142 12.35 -0.16 -8.84
CA GLY A 142 11.51 -1.16 -9.49
C GLY A 142 11.94 -2.60 -9.22
N ASN A 143 13.25 -2.86 -9.04
CA ASN A 143 13.73 -4.16 -8.54
C ASN A 143 13.12 -4.53 -7.18
N ILE A 144 13.04 -3.55 -6.26
CA ILE A 144 12.41 -3.74 -4.96
C ILE A 144 10.92 -4.05 -5.19
N LEU A 145 10.18 -3.21 -5.92
CA LEU A 145 8.73 -3.39 -6.11
C LEU A 145 8.34 -4.70 -6.83
N LEU A 146 9.11 -5.15 -7.83
CA LEU A 146 8.87 -6.40 -8.53
C LEU A 146 9.07 -7.63 -7.65
N GLY A 147 10.15 -7.64 -6.86
CA GLY A 147 10.42 -8.73 -5.91
C GLY A 147 9.48 -8.73 -4.71
N SER A 148 8.70 -7.65 -4.52
CA SER A 148 8.13 -7.35 -3.22
C SER A 148 6.73 -6.76 -3.21
N ARG A 149 5.87 -7.20 -4.14
CA ARG A 149 4.43 -6.85 -4.12
C ARG A 149 3.77 -7.10 -2.75
N PHE A 150 4.31 -8.03 -1.95
CA PHE A 150 3.90 -8.29 -0.57
C PHE A 150 4.62 -7.46 0.49
N ILE A 151 5.80 -6.87 0.23
CA ILE A 151 6.56 -6.11 1.24
C ILE A 151 5.84 -4.83 1.64
N ILE A 152 5.16 -4.11 0.74
CA ILE A 152 4.40 -2.92 1.15
C ILE A 152 3.29 -3.31 2.13
N VAL A 153 2.51 -4.35 1.79
CA VAL A 153 1.46 -4.88 2.68
C VAL A 153 2.07 -5.42 3.98
N PHE A 154 3.21 -6.12 3.89
CA PHE A 154 3.91 -6.70 5.04
C PHE A 154 4.54 -5.63 5.95
N VAL A 155 5.08 -4.55 5.40
CA VAL A 155 5.61 -3.40 6.14
C VAL A 155 4.47 -2.64 6.82
N LEU A 156 3.35 -2.42 6.14
CA LEU A 156 2.15 -1.84 6.76
C LEU A 156 1.61 -2.74 7.88
N LEU A 157 1.65 -4.06 7.71
CA LEU A 157 1.19 -5.02 8.71
C LEU A 157 2.16 -5.10 9.90
N ILE A 158 3.47 -5.09 9.67
CA ILE A 158 4.50 -4.99 10.73
C ILE A 158 4.34 -3.68 11.50
N PHE A 159 4.15 -2.57 10.80
CA PHE A 159 3.94 -1.27 11.44
C PHE A 159 2.68 -1.28 12.30
N LEU A 160 1.58 -1.87 11.81
CA LEU A 160 0.35 -2.04 12.59
C LEU A 160 0.57 -2.91 13.84
N VAL A 161 1.24 -4.05 13.69
CA VAL A 161 1.59 -4.95 14.81
C VAL A 161 2.46 -4.23 15.82
N PHE A 162 3.46 -3.47 15.38
CA PHE A 162 4.32 -2.66 16.23
C PHE A 162 3.52 -1.62 17.03
N VAL A 163 2.58 -0.91 16.38
CA VAL A 163 1.71 0.06 17.06
C VAL A 163 0.86 -0.65 18.12
N ILE A 164 0.21 -1.78 17.79
CA ILE A 164 -0.60 -2.56 18.74
C ILE A 164 0.26 -3.03 19.92
N LEU A 165 1.44 -3.61 19.65
CA LEU A 165 2.37 -4.06 20.70
C LEU A 165 2.81 -2.90 21.60
N SER A 166 3.12 -1.74 21.02
CA SER A 166 3.48 -0.55 21.80
C SER A 166 2.35 -0.09 22.73
N GLU A 167 1.10 -0.25 22.30
CA GLU A 167 -0.09 0.12 23.07
C GLU A 167 -0.36 -0.89 24.19
N VAL A 168 -0.20 -2.19 23.91
CA VAL A 168 -0.33 -3.29 24.90
C VAL A 168 0.77 -3.19 25.95
N LEU A 169 2.03 -2.97 25.55
CA LEU A 169 3.18 -2.83 26.46
C LEU A 169 2.98 -1.64 27.42
N LYS A 170 2.50 -0.49 26.93
CA LYS A 170 2.16 0.67 27.79
C LYS A 170 1.08 0.32 28.82
N VAL A 171 0.10 -0.53 28.46
CA VAL A 171 -0.96 -0.96 29.39
C VAL A 171 -0.40 -1.92 30.45
N MET A 172 0.45 -2.87 30.06
CA MET A 172 1.09 -3.80 31.00
C MET A 172 2.06 -3.10 31.96
N LEU A 173 2.93 -2.22 31.46
CA LEU A 173 3.87 -1.43 32.28
C LEU A 173 3.16 -0.44 33.24
N LYS A 174 1.99 0.07 32.85
CA LYS A 174 1.17 0.91 33.71
C LYS A 174 0.44 0.11 34.80
N LYS A 175 0.24 -1.19 34.62
CA LYS A 175 -0.35 -2.09 35.62
C LYS A 175 0.66 -2.39 36.73
N GLU A 176 1.93 -2.62 36.39
CA GLU A 176 2.99 -2.89 37.37
C GLU A 176 3.38 -1.67 38.22
N THR A 177 3.42 -0.47 37.63
CA THR A 177 3.78 0.75 38.38
C THR A 177 2.72 1.20 39.37
N LYS A 178 1.48 0.66 39.30
CA LYS A 178 0.37 1.17 40.09
C LYS A 178 0.09 0.46 41.41
N ASN A 179 0.66 -0.69 41.78
CA ASN A 179 0.48 -1.29 43.12
C ASN A 179 1.42 -2.49 43.42
N PRO A 180 2.67 -2.25 43.84
CA PRO A 180 3.33 -3.19 44.77
C PRO A 180 3.68 -2.55 46.12
N LYS A 181 3.65 -1.22 46.23
CA LYS A 181 3.91 -0.50 47.49
C LYS A 181 2.63 -0.23 48.30
N LEU A 182 1.50 0.04 47.64
CA LEU A 182 0.23 0.32 48.33
C LEU A 182 -0.36 -0.93 49.00
N SER A 183 -0.27 -2.12 48.36
CA SER A 183 -0.75 -3.35 48.99
C SER A 183 0.09 -3.75 50.21
N LYS A 184 1.43 -3.62 50.13
CA LYS A 184 2.33 -3.93 51.25
C LYS A 184 2.06 -3.05 52.49
N THR A 185 1.75 -1.77 52.30
CA THR A 185 1.45 -0.86 53.41
C THR A 185 0.06 -1.12 54.02
N GLU A 186 -0.92 -1.56 53.22
CA GLU A 186 -2.23 -1.99 53.73
C GLU A 186 -2.12 -3.33 54.48
N ASP A 187 -1.37 -4.29 53.95
CA ASP A 187 -1.11 -5.59 54.59
C ASP A 187 -0.37 -5.44 55.93
N GLU A 188 0.60 -4.52 56.02
CA GLU A 188 1.31 -4.21 57.28
C GLU A 188 0.39 -3.58 58.33
N LYS A 189 -0.55 -2.71 57.93
CA LYS A 189 -1.53 -2.11 58.85
C LYS A 189 -2.52 -3.14 59.39
N ILE A 190 -3.06 -3.98 58.52
CA ILE A 190 -3.99 -5.06 58.93
C ILE A 190 -3.28 -6.02 59.89
N ARG A 191 -2.00 -6.33 59.62
CA ARG A 191 -1.21 -7.20 60.50
C ARG A 191 -0.96 -6.57 61.87
N GLN A 192 -0.75 -5.26 61.94
CA GLN A 192 -0.64 -4.56 63.23
C GLN A 192 -1.97 -4.54 63.99
N GLU A 193 -3.09 -4.26 63.32
CA GLU A 193 -4.42 -4.30 63.96
C GLU A 193 -4.74 -5.69 64.54
N ILE A 194 -4.45 -6.77 63.80
CA ILE A 194 -4.66 -8.14 64.30
C ILE A 194 -3.79 -8.44 65.52
N LEU A 195 -2.53 -8.00 65.53
CA LEU A 195 -1.64 -8.21 66.68
C LEU A 195 -2.10 -7.43 67.92
N GLU A 196 -2.61 -6.21 67.74
CA GLU A 196 -3.19 -5.42 68.82
C GLU A 196 -4.50 -6.01 69.36
N GLU A 197 -5.31 -6.63 68.49
CA GLU A 197 -6.53 -7.35 68.90
C GLU A 197 -6.18 -8.59 69.74
N ILE A 198 -5.22 -9.41 69.28
CA ILE A 198 -4.76 -10.60 70.01
C ILE A 198 -4.15 -10.22 71.37
N GLU A 199 -3.35 -9.14 71.44
CA GLU A 199 -2.82 -8.65 72.71
C GLU A 199 -3.92 -8.17 73.68
N ARG A 200 -5.01 -7.60 73.16
CA ARG A 200 -6.16 -7.18 73.97
C ARG A 200 -6.92 -8.39 74.51
N GLU A 201 -7.11 -9.43 73.71
CA GLU A 201 -7.74 -10.68 74.15
C GLU A 201 -6.89 -11.45 75.17
N MET A 202 -5.56 -11.44 75.04
CA MET A 202 -4.67 -12.11 75.99
C MET A 202 -4.52 -11.41 77.35
N LYS A 203 -4.93 -10.13 77.45
CA LYS A 203 -4.86 -9.32 78.68
C LYS A 203 -6.17 -9.30 79.47
N GLN A 204 -7.24 -9.93 78.96
CA GLN A 204 -8.49 -10.20 79.67
C GLN A 204 -8.47 -11.58 80.32
#